data_AF-A0A965WX64-F1
#
_entry.id   AF-A0A965WX64-F1
#
_cell.length_a   1.000
_cell.length_b   1.000
_cell.length_c   1.000
_cell.angle_alpha   90.00
_cell.angle_beta   90.00
_cell.angle_gamma   90.00
#
_symmetry.space_group_name_H-M   'P 1'
#
loop_
_entity.id
_entity.type
_entity.pdbx_description
1 polymer ?
#
loop_
_entity_poly.entity_id
_entity_poly.type
_entity_poly.pdbx_seq_one_letter_code
_entity_poly.pdbx_strand_id
1 'polypeptide(L)'
;MRYMIYALLLSAAVTIALGPVLIPMLKRLKFGQTERELGPKSHLTKQGTPTMGGLMFIFGILAGTLSFSLSATELVLPALLCTAGFSLVGFLDDFLKVRFKNTVGLRAYQKIIAQFLIAGILAVYAYRSPFLGSEIYLAFLGIEWDLGIYYIPAMMFVIIATVNSVNLTDGLDGLASGITLVYAITMSVIFLYLSTIMKS
;
A
#
# COMPACT_ATOMS: atom_id res chain seq x y z
N MET A 1 16.88 5.33 14.60
CA MET A 1 17.61 5.87 13.43
C MET A 1 18.38 4.80 12.64
N ARG A 2 19.41 4.14 13.19
CA ARG A 2 20.24 3.16 12.44
C ARG A 2 19.44 2.04 11.75
N TYR A 3 18.56 1.35 12.48
CA TYR A 3 17.72 0.28 11.92
C TYR A 3 16.78 0.75 10.81
N MET A 4 16.28 1.99 10.89
CA MET A 4 15.41 2.56 9.85
C MET A 4 16.18 2.80 8.56
N ILE A 5 17.41 3.30 8.65
CA ILE A 5 18.29 3.50 7.49
C ILE A 5 18.64 2.15 6.86
N TYR A 6 18.96 1.13 7.69
CA TYR A 6 19.24 -0.21 7.18
C TYR A 6 18.02 -0.85 6.50
N ALA A 7 16.82 -0.68 7.05
CA ALA A 7 15.58 -1.14 6.43
C ALA A 7 15.30 -0.45 5.08
N LEU A 8 15.55 0.86 4.99
CA LEU A 8 15.42 1.62 3.75
C LEU A 8 16.42 1.13 2.69
N LEU A 9 17.69 0.97 3.06
CA LEU A 9 18.72 0.50 2.13
C LEU A 9 18.46 -0.93 1.66
N LEU A 10 18.06 -1.82 2.57
CA LEU A 10 17.74 -3.21 2.23
C LEU A 10 16.51 -3.29 1.32
N SER A 11 15.42 -2.59 1.66
CA SER A 11 14.20 -2.59 0.84
C SER A 11 14.45 -2.01 -0.55
N ALA A 12 15.23 -0.94 -0.67
CA ALA A 12 15.64 -0.37 -1.96
C ALA A 12 16.52 -1.35 -2.76
N ALA A 13 17.52 -1.96 -2.12
CA ALA A 13 18.42 -2.91 -2.78
C ALA A 13 17.66 -4.13 -3.33
N VAL A 14 16.75 -4.71 -2.53
CA VAL A 14 15.91 -5.84 -2.95
C VAL A 14 14.98 -5.44 -4.10
N THR A 15 14.35 -4.27 -4.01
CA THR A 15 13.45 -3.78 -5.07
C THR A 15 14.20 -3.60 -6.40
N ILE A 16 15.39 -2.98 -6.36
CA ILE A 16 16.22 -2.75 -7.55
C ILE A 16 16.72 -4.08 -8.13
N ALA A 17 17.22 -4.99 -7.27
CA ALA A 17 17.75 -6.29 -7.70
C ALA A 17 16.68 -7.19 -8.34
N LEU A 18 15.42 -7.07 -7.91
CA LEU A 18 14.31 -7.84 -8.49
C LEU A 18 13.86 -7.33 -9.86
N GLY A 19 14.13 -6.07 -10.21
CA GLY A 19 13.71 -5.47 -11.49
C GLY A 19 14.18 -6.25 -12.71
N PRO A 20 15.50 -6.52 -12.85
CA PRO A 20 16.05 -7.31 -13.95
C PRO A 20 15.47 -8.73 -14.09
N VAL A 21 14.91 -9.30 -13.02
CA VAL A 21 14.34 -10.67 -13.03
C VAL A 21 12.83 -10.64 -13.29
N LEU A 22 12.09 -9.81 -12.54
CA LEU A 22 10.63 -9.76 -12.61
C LEU A 22 10.13 -9.07 -13.87
N ILE A 23 10.77 -8.00 -14.34
CA ILE A 23 10.34 -7.28 -15.56
C ILE A 23 10.33 -8.19 -16.80
N PRO A 24 11.40 -8.94 -17.16
CA PRO A 24 11.36 -9.82 -18.31
C PRO A 24 10.41 -11.00 -18.11
N MET A 25 10.26 -11.51 -16.88
CA MET A 25 9.31 -12.58 -16.57
C MET A 25 7.87 -12.13 -16.83
N LEU A 26 7.48 -10.94 -16.36
CA LEU A 26 6.16 -10.37 -16.59
C LEU A 26 5.92 -10.05 -18.08
N LYS A 27 6.95 -9.57 -18.81
CA LYS A 27 6.87 -9.39 -20.27
C LYS A 27 6.61 -10.71 -21.01
N ARG A 28 7.27 -11.81 -20.62
CA ARG A 28 7.07 -13.15 -21.21
C ARG A 28 5.66 -13.69 -20.98
N LEU A 29 5.08 -13.39 -19.84
CA LEU A 29 3.71 -13.79 -19.47
C LEU A 29 2.61 -13.00 -20.22
N LYS A 30 2.99 -12.14 -21.18
CA LYS A 30 2.07 -11.25 -21.94
C LYS A 30 1.20 -10.39 -21.01
N PHE A 31 1.75 -9.88 -19.91
CA PHE A 31 1.15 -8.81 -19.09
C PHE A 31 1.12 -7.44 -19.81
N GLY A 32 0.92 -7.44 -21.13
CA GLY A 32 0.67 -6.25 -21.94
C GLY A 32 -0.83 -5.95 -21.91
N GLN A 33 -1.19 -4.69 -21.63
CA GLN A 33 -2.58 -4.25 -21.61
C GLN A 33 -3.27 -4.57 -22.94
N THR A 34 -4.45 -5.20 -22.87
CA THR A 34 -5.36 -5.32 -24.02
C THR A 34 -6.18 -4.02 -24.11
N GLU A 35 -6.36 -3.50 -25.33
CA GLU A 35 -6.75 -2.12 -25.62
C GLU A 35 -8.01 -1.61 -24.91
N ARG A 36 -8.03 -0.29 -24.68
CA ARG A 36 -9.25 0.51 -24.48
C ARG A 36 -9.46 1.27 -25.79
N GLU A 37 -10.46 0.87 -26.59
CA GLU A 37 -10.77 1.49 -27.90
C GLU A 37 -11.13 3.00 -27.84
N LEU A 38 -11.33 3.56 -26.63
CA LEU A 38 -11.89 4.90 -26.40
C LEU A 38 -10.89 5.96 -25.88
N GLY A 39 -9.57 5.76 -25.99
CA GLY A 39 -8.54 6.67 -25.45
C GLY A 39 -7.82 7.57 -26.49
N PRO A 40 -7.29 8.76 -26.11
CA PRO A 40 -6.53 9.63 -27.01
C PRO A 40 -5.24 8.97 -27.52
N LYS A 41 -4.89 9.21 -28.79
CA LYS A 41 -3.73 8.60 -29.49
C LYS A 41 -2.36 8.86 -28.83
N SER A 42 -2.23 9.84 -27.94
CA SER A 42 -1.00 10.08 -27.15
C SER A 42 -0.74 9.02 -26.08
N HIS A 43 -1.72 8.17 -25.75
CA HIS A 43 -1.55 7.01 -24.85
C HIS A 43 -1.04 5.74 -25.58
N LEU A 44 -0.85 5.78 -26.90
CA LEU A 44 -0.39 4.63 -27.70
C LEU A 44 1.11 4.29 -27.47
N THR A 45 1.88 5.19 -26.89
CA THR A 45 3.33 5.03 -26.63
C THR A 45 3.67 4.27 -25.34
N LYS A 46 2.68 3.94 -24.49
CA LYS A 46 2.88 3.11 -23.28
C LYS A 46 2.72 1.60 -23.54
N GLN A 47 2.91 1.17 -24.79
CA GLN A 47 2.90 -0.25 -25.14
C GLN A 47 4.11 -0.97 -24.54
N GLY A 48 3.88 -2.01 -23.73
CA GLY A 48 4.90 -2.99 -23.36
C GLY A 48 5.52 -2.86 -21.97
N THR A 49 5.07 -1.93 -21.13
CA THR A 49 5.39 -1.94 -19.69
C THR A 49 4.55 -3.00 -18.99
N PRO A 50 5.17 -3.98 -18.30
CA PRO A 50 4.42 -5.04 -17.63
C PRO A 50 3.54 -4.45 -16.51
N THR A 51 2.26 -4.82 -16.53
CA THR A 51 1.35 -4.63 -15.39
C THR A 51 1.78 -5.59 -14.27
N MET A 52 1.64 -5.19 -12.99
CA MET A 52 2.16 -5.88 -11.77
C MET A 52 3.57 -5.51 -11.24
N GLY A 53 4.14 -4.36 -11.61
CA GLY A 53 5.40 -3.87 -11.01
C GLY A 53 5.35 -3.74 -9.47
N GLY A 54 4.15 -3.62 -8.88
CA GLY A 54 3.90 -3.58 -7.44
C GLY A 54 4.51 -4.76 -6.65
N LEU A 55 4.67 -5.93 -7.29
CA LEU A 55 5.28 -7.10 -6.66
C LEU A 55 6.71 -6.83 -6.17
N MET A 56 7.49 -6.06 -6.94
CA MET A 56 8.86 -5.69 -6.55
C MET A 56 8.88 -4.90 -5.24
N PHE A 57 7.95 -3.96 -5.08
CA PHE A 57 7.83 -3.15 -3.87
C PHE A 57 7.39 -3.98 -2.67
N ILE A 58 6.47 -4.93 -2.84
CA ILE A 58 6.02 -5.82 -1.76
C ILE A 58 7.20 -6.63 -1.22
N PHE A 59 8.02 -7.23 -2.10
CA PHE A 59 9.21 -7.97 -1.67
C PHE A 59 10.23 -7.06 -0.96
N GLY A 60 10.43 -5.83 -1.45
CA GLY A 60 11.27 -4.84 -0.78
C GLY A 60 10.78 -4.48 0.62
N ILE A 61 9.49 -4.19 0.77
CA ILE A 61 8.85 -3.89 2.06
C ILE A 61 9.01 -5.07 3.01
N LEU A 62 8.67 -6.28 2.58
CA LEU A 62 8.81 -7.49 3.40
C LEU A 62 10.25 -7.72 3.86
N ALA A 63 11.23 -7.56 2.96
CA ALA A 63 12.64 -7.72 3.32
C ALA A 63 13.08 -6.70 4.39
N GLY A 64 12.76 -5.40 4.20
CA GLY A 64 13.11 -4.35 5.16
C GLY A 64 12.44 -4.56 6.51
N THR A 65 11.14 -4.82 6.52
CA THR A 65 10.34 -4.96 7.74
C THR A 65 10.68 -6.24 8.52
N LEU A 66 10.81 -7.39 7.85
CA LEU A 66 11.13 -8.65 8.53
C LEU A 66 12.56 -8.69 9.06
N SER A 67 13.49 -7.95 8.46
CA SER A 67 14.88 -7.90 8.96
C SER A 67 15.07 -6.97 10.16
N PHE A 68 14.28 -5.89 10.28
CA PHE A 68 14.61 -4.81 11.23
C PHE A 68 13.45 -4.32 12.11
N SER A 69 12.22 -4.77 11.88
CA SER A 69 11.03 -4.24 12.59
C SER A 69 10.27 -5.29 13.41
N LEU A 70 10.81 -6.50 13.58
CA LEU A 70 10.14 -7.58 14.32
C LEU A 70 9.90 -7.26 15.80
N SER A 71 10.68 -6.36 16.41
CA SER A 71 10.57 -5.98 17.83
C SER A 71 9.28 -5.20 18.16
N ALA A 72 8.61 -4.60 17.18
CA ALA A 72 7.40 -3.80 17.37
C ALA A 72 6.17 -4.51 16.78
N THR A 73 6.00 -5.79 17.15
CA THR A 73 5.04 -6.70 16.50
C THR A 73 3.62 -6.14 16.49
N GLU A 74 3.20 -5.46 17.55
CA GLU A 74 1.84 -4.96 17.75
C GLU A 74 1.45 -3.83 16.78
N LEU A 75 2.43 -3.06 16.30
CA LEU A 75 2.22 -1.98 15.31
C LEU A 75 2.60 -2.45 13.89
N VAL A 76 3.60 -3.31 13.78
CA VAL A 76 4.14 -3.78 12.50
C VAL A 76 3.24 -4.84 11.87
N LEU A 77 2.66 -5.74 12.68
CA LEU A 77 1.77 -6.80 12.20
C LEU A 77 0.52 -6.27 11.49
N PRO A 78 -0.28 -5.34 12.06
CA PRO A 78 -1.44 -4.80 11.34
C PRO A 78 -1.05 -4.06 10.06
N ALA A 79 0.09 -3.35 10.05
CA ALA A 79 0.60 -2.70 8.84
C ALA A 79 1.02 -3.70 7.74
N LEU A 80 1.67 -4.80 8.14
CA LEU A 80 2.02 -5.90 7.23
C LEU A 80 0.79 -6.62 6.70
N LEU A 81 -0.20 -6.93 7.56
CA LEU A 81 -1.45 -7.55 7.16
C LEU A 81 -2.26 -6.64 6.22
N CYS A 82 -2.27 -5.34 6.48
CA CYS A 82 -2.86 -4.34 5.60
C CYS A 82 -2.18 -4.34 4.23
N THR A 83 -0.85 -4.22 4.23
CA THR A 83 -0.05 -4.24 3.00
C THR A 83 -0.30 -5.51 2.22
N ALA A 84 -0.21 -6.68 2.84
CA ALA A 84 -0.44 -7.97 2.21
C ALA A 84 -1.87 -8.12 1.69
N GLY A 85 -2.88 -7.75 2.49
CA GLY A 85 -4.29 -7.86 2.10
C GLY A 85 -4.62 -7.04 0.86
N PHE A 86 -4.29 -5.74 0.86
CA PHE A 86 -4.55 -4.88 -0.30
C PHE A 86 -3.65 -5.22 -1.50
N SER A 87 -2.42 -5.68 -1.25
CA SER A 87 -1.54 -6.20 -2.29
C SER A 87 -2.12 -7.42 -2.99
N LEU A 88 -2.74 -8.34 -2.25
CA LEU A 88 -3.42 -9.50 -2.81
C LEU A 88 -4.63 -9.08 -3.65
N VAL A 89 -5.43 -8.13 -3.17
CA VAL A 89 -6.57 -7.60 -3.96
C VAL A 89 -6.09 -6.95 -5.25
N GLY A 90 -5.05 -6.11 -5.19
CA GLY A 90 -4.47 -5.48 -6.39
C GLY A 90 -3.85 -6.48 -7.35
N PHE A 91 -3.12 -7.47 -6.83
CA PHE A 91 -2.56 -8.55 -7.62
C PHE A 91 -3.65 -9.36 -8.32
N LEU A 92 -4.73 -9.73 -7.62
CA LEU A 92 -5.85 -10.43 -8.22
C LEU A 92 -6.54 -9.59 -9.30
N ASP A 93 -6.70 -8.28 -9.09
CA ASP A 93 -7.28 -7.35 -10.06
C ASP A 93 -6.49 -7.35 -11.37
N ASP A 94 -5.18 -7.15 -11.27
CA ASP A 94 -4.29 -7.13 -12.42
C ASP A 94 -4.14 -8.51 -13.06
N PHE A 95 -4.16 -9.59 -12.26
CA PHE A 95 -4.07 -10.95 -12.77
C PHE A 95 -5.28 -11.29 -13.65
N LEU A 96 -6.48 -10.91 -13.21
CA LEU A 96 -7.71 -11.14 -13.96
C LEU A 96 -7.74 -10.31 -15.24
N LYS A 97 -7.30 -9.04 -15.22
CA LYS A 97 -7.20 -8.21 -16.44
C LYS A 97 -6.35 -8.89 -17.52
N VAL A 98 -5.21 -9.44 -17.12
CA VAL A 98 -4.28 -10.11 -18.05
C VAL A 98 -4.80 -11.46 -18.49
N ARG A 99 -5.31 -12.28 -17.57
CA ARG A 99 -5.83 -13.61 -17.90
C ARG A 99 -7.03 -13.56 -18.83
N PHE A 100 -7.96 -12.64 -18.60
CA PHE A 100 -9.18 -12.49 -19.38
C PHE A 100 -9.07 -11.49 -20.52
N LYS A 101 -7.90 -10.86 -20.72
CA LYS A 101 -7.63 -9.86 -21.76
C LYS A 101 -8.70 -8.77 -21.81
N ASN A 102 -9.15 -8.33 -20.64
CA ASN A 102 -10.16 -7.29 -20.51
C ASN A 102 -9.64 -6.18 -19.60
N THR A 103 -10.32 -5.05 -19.64
CA THR A 103 -9.95 -3.86 -18.86
C THR A 103 -10.61 -3.82 -17.48
N VAL A 104 -11.52 -4.76 -17.19
CA VAL A 104 -12.36 -4.73 -15.97
C VAL A 104 -11.61 -5.27 -14.75
N GLY A 105 -10.91 -6.41 -14.89
CA GLY A 105 -10.29 -7.08 -13.73
C GLY A 105 -11.33 -7.63 -12.75
N LEU A 106 -11.17 -7.34 -11.46
CA LEU A 106 -12.22 -7.60 -10.48
C LEU A 106 -13.44 -6.73 -10.79
N ARG A 107 -14.65 -7.29 -10.67
CA ARG A 107 -15.86 -6.47 -10.73
C ARG A 107 -15.85 -5.47 -9.58
N ALA A 108 -16.37 -4.26 -9.80
CA ALA A 108 -16.34 -3.19 -8.80
C ALA A 108 -16.86 -3.62 -7.42
N TYR A 109 -17.96 -4.38 -7.37
CA TYR A 109 -18.50 -4.90 -6.11
C TYR A 109 -17.57 -5.93 -5.44
N GLN A 110 -16.84 -6.77 -6.19
CA GLN A 110 -15.89 -7.73 -5.62
C GLN A 110 -14.71 -7.00 -4.97
N LYS A 111 -14.21 -5.96 -5.64
CA LYS A 111 -13.13 -5.12 -5.12
C LYS A 111 -13.56 -4.40 -3.84
N ILE A 112 -14.73 -3.75 -3.85
CA ILE A 112 -15.25 -3.06 -2.66
C ILE A 112 -15.52 -4.03 -1.51
N ILE A 113 -16.13 -5.20 -1.75
CA ILE A 113 -16.36 -6.20 -0.69
C ILE A 113 -15.04 -6.64 -0.05
N ALA A 114 -14.02 -6.93 -0.88
CA ALA A 114 -12.71 -7.32 -0.37
C ALA A 114 -12.06 -6.20 0.46
N GLN A 115 -12.11 -4.95 -0.03
CA GLN A 115 -11.60 -3.79 0.70
C GLN A 115 -12.35 -3.58 2.02
N PHE A 116 -13.67 -3.74 2.04
CA PHE A 116 -14.50 -3.58 3.24
C PHE A 116 -14.20 -4.65 4.28
N LEU A 117 -14.03 -5.91 3.86
CA LEU A 117 -13.63 -7.01 4.75
C LEU A 117 -12.25 -6.78 5.37
N ILE A 118 -11.25 -6.43 4.55
CA ILE A 118 -9.89 -6.18 5.03
C ILE A 118 -9.86 -4.97 5.97
N ALA A 119 -10.49 -3.86 5.58
CA ALA A 119 -10.57 -2.67 6.40
C ALA A 119 -11.31 -2.91 7.72
N GLY A 120 -12.40 -3.69 7.70
CA GLY A 120 -13.16 -4.05 8.90
C GLY A 120 -12.34 -4.89 9.88
N ILE A 121 -11.63 -5.91 9.38
CA ILE A 121 -10.75 -6.75 10.22
C ILE A 121 -9.65 -5.89 10.86
N LEU A 122 -9.01 -5.02 10.09
CA LEU A 122 -7.95 -4.14 10.60
C LEU A 122 -8.47 -3.11 11.59
N ALA A 123 -9.64 -2.51 11.32
CA ALA A 123 -10.24 -1.53 12.21
C ALA A 123 -10.67 -2.15 13.55
N VAL A 124 -11.24 -3.36 13.54
CA VAL A 124 -11.57 -4.10 14.77
C VAL A 124 -10.31 -4.50 15.53
N TYR A 125 -9.25 -4.92 14.83
CA TYR A 125 -7.97 -5.23 15.45
C TYR A 125 -7.36 -3.98 16.12
N ALA A 126 -7.33 -2.85 15.42
CA ALA A 126 -6.83 -1.58 15.95
C ALA A 126 -7.63 -1.11 17.17
N TYR A 127 -8.97 -1.15 17.07
CA TYR A 127 -9.88 -0.79 18.17
C TYR A 127 -9.64 -1.62 19.45
N ARG A 128 -9.32 -2.91 19.31
CA ARG A 128 -9.06 -3.81 20.45
C ARG A 128 -7.61 -3.81 20.92
N SER A 129 -6.70 -3.16 20.18
CA SER A 129 -5.29 -3.15 20.52
C SER A 129 -5.03 -2.16 21.66
N PRO A 130 -4.32 -2.58 22.74
CA PRO A 130 -3.97 -1.68 23.83
C PRO A 130 -2.95 -0.60 23.40
N PHE A 131 -2.35 -0.72 22.21
CA PHE A 131 -1.38 0.23 21.66
C PHE A 131 -2.00 1.29 20.74
N LEU A 132 -3.23 1.06 20.25
CA LEU A 132 -3.90 1.95 19.30
C LEU A 132 -5.21 2.50 19.88
N GLY A 133 -6.07 1.64 20.41
CA GLY A 133 -7.34 2.03 21.01
C GLY A 133 -8.29 2.75 20.05
N SER A 134 -9.27 3.45 20.64
CA SER A 134 -10.26 4.27 19.92
C SER A 134 -9.94 5.76 19.90
N GLU A 135 -8.79 6.14 20.46
CA GLU A 135 -8.35 7.53 20.56
C GLU A 135 -7.69 7.99 19.27
N ILE A 136 -8.05 9.19 18.83
CA ILE A 136 -7.43 9.87 17.69
C ILE A 136 -6.85 11.19 18.16
N TYR A 137 -5.58 11.41 17.82
CA TYR A 137 -4.91 12.68 18.09
C TYR A 137 -5.25 13.73 17.02
N LEU A 138 -5.94 14.81 17.43
CA LEU A 138 -6.27 15.94 16.57
C LEU A 138 -5.17 17.00 16.65
N ALA A 139 -4.15 16.88 15.80
CA ALA A 139 -2.93 17.70 15.85
C ALA A 139 -3.17 19.22 15.86
N PHE A 140 -4.17 19.72 15.15
CA PHE A 140 -4.48 21.16 15.10
C PHE A 140 -5.06 21.71 16.41
N LEU A 141 -5.73 20.87 17.17
CA LEU A 141 -6.39 21.23 18.42
C LEU A 141 -5.56 20.79 19.65
N GLY A 142 -4.59 19.90 19.46
CA GLY A 142 -3.79 19.33 20.54
C GLY A 142 -4.60 18.48 21.51
N ILE A 143 -5.74 17.92 21.05
CA ILE A 143 -6.63 17.09 21.86
C ILE A 143 -6.63 15.65 21.37
N GLU A 144 -6.73 14.73 22.33
CA GLU A 144 -7.04 13.33 22.07
C GLU A 144 -8.55 13.15 22.13
N TRP A 145 -9.13 12.67 21.04
CA TRP A 145 -10.56 12.42 20.95
C TRP A 145 -10.81 10.92 20.91
N ASP A 146 -11.44 10.40 21.97
CA ASP A 146 -11.95 9.04 22.01
C ASP A 146 -13.25 8.93 21.20
N LEU A 147 -13.17 8.17 20.10
CA LEU A 147 -14.32 7.88 19.24
C LEU A 147 -15.19 6.72 19.76
N GLY A 148 -14.71 5.96 20.75
CA GLY A 148 -15.33 4.72 21.16
C GLY A 148 -15.59 3.78 19.98
N ILE A 149 -16.81 3.23 19.90
CA ILE A 149 -17.20 2.30 18.83
C ILE A 149 -17.17 2.93 17.42
N TYR A 150 -17.30 4.26 17.31
CA TYR A 150 -17.27 4.96 16.02
C TYR A 150 -15.87 4.98 15.39
N TYR A 151 -14.84 4.60 16.14
CA TYR A 151 -13.51 4.39 15.60
C TYR A 151 -13.51 3.38 14.45
N ILE A 152 -14.29 2.30 14.55
CA ILE A 152 -14.35 1.24 13.54
C ILE A 152 -14.83 1.79 12.17
N PRO A 153 -16.04 2.36 12.04
CA PRO A 153 -16.48 2.91 10.76
C PRO A 153 -15.62 4.07 10.27
N ALA A 154 -15.06 4.89 11.16
CA ALA A 154 -14.14 5.97 10.79
C ALA A 154 -12.86 5.43 10.14
N MET A 155 -12.20 4.45 10.78
CA MET A 155 -10.99 3.84 10.24
C MET A 155 -11.24 3.04 8.96
N MET A 156 -12.38 2.35 8.86
CA MET A 156 -12.78 1.70 7.61
C MET A 156 -12.89 2.71 6.47
N PHE A 157 -13.55 3.84 6.71
CA PHE A 157 -13.67 4.91 5.73
C PHE A 157 -12.29 5.44 5.30
N VAL A 158 -11.41 5.77 6.26
CA VAL A 158 -10.05 6.26 5.99
C VAL A 158 -9.24 5.28 5.15
N ILE A 159 -9.24 3.99 5.52
CA ILE A 159 -8.48 2.95 4.80
C ILE A 159 -9.01 2.81 3.37
N ILE A 160 -10.32 2.64 3.19
CA ILE A 160 -10.94 2.43 1.88
C ILE A 160 -10.76 3.66 0.99
N ALA A 161 -10.97 4.86 1.55
CA ALA A 161 -10.75 6.12 0.83
C ALA A 161 -9.30 6.24 0.36
N THR A 162 -8.33 5.90 1.21
CA THR A 162 -6.90 5.97 0.89
C THR A 162 -6.53 5.00 -0.24
N VAL A 163 -6.95 3.74 -0.15
CA VAL A 163 -6.65 2.71 -1.16
C VAL A 163 -7.24 3.09 -2.52
N ASN A 164 -8.48 3.58 -2.56
CA ASN A 164 -9.09 4.01 -3.82
C ASN A 164 -8.48 5.32 -4.34
N SER A 165 -8.08 6.25 -3.48
CA SER A 165 -7.40 7.49 -3.88
C SER A 165 -6.04 7.21 -4.54
N VAL A 166 -5.23 6.32 -3.96
CA VAL A 166 -3.95 5.90 -4.55
C VAL A 166 -4.18 5.20 -5.89
N ASN A 167 -5.19 4.32 -5.98
CA ASN A 167 -5.52 3.64 -7.23
C ASN A 167 -6.01 4.59 -8.33
N LEU A 168 -6.73 5.67 -8.00
CA LEU A 168 -7.13 6.71 -8.94
C LEU A 168 -5.95 7.58 -9.40
N THR A 169 -4.95 7.76 -8.53
CA THR A 169 -3.75 8.55 -8.81
C THR A 169 -2.77 7.78 -9.71
N ASP A 170 -2.84 6.45 -9.73
CA ASP A 170 -2.02 5.54 -10.54
C ASP A 170 -2.51 5.46 -12.00
N GLY A 171 -2.44 6.59 -12.71
CA GLY A 171 -2.81 6.71 -14.14
C GLY A 171 -1.73 7.35 -15.01
N LEU A 172 -0.71 7.96 -14.40
CA LEU A 172 0.42 8.60 -15.06
C LEU A 172 1.73 7.98 -14.56
N ASP A 173 2.73 7.86 -15.44
CA ASP A 173 3.97 7.15 -15.12
C ASP A 173 4.70 7.87 -13.99
N GLY A 174 4.90 7.18 -12.88
CA GLY A 174 5.61 7.73 -11.73
C GLY A 174 4.81 8.67 -10.82
N LEU A 175 3.54 8.97 -11.13
CA LEU A 175 2.74 9.89 -10.31
C LEU A 175 2.41 9.28 -8.94
N ALA A 176 1.80 8.10 -8.92
CA ALA A 176 1.45 7.42 -7.68
C ALA A 176 2.68 7.06 -6.84
N SER A 177 3.75 6.57 -7.46
CA SER A 177 4.99 6.25 -6.76
C SER A 177 5.70 7.50 -6.21
N GLY A 178 5.72 8.61 -6.96
CA GLY A 178 6.28 9.88 -6.52
C GLY A 178 5.54 10.47 -5.32
N ILE A 179 4.21 10.51 -5.37
CA ILE A 179 3.38 10.97 -4.24
C ILE A 179 3.57 10.07 -3.01
N THR A 180 3.60 8.76 -3.21
CA THR A 180 3.81 7.78 -2.13
C THR A 180 5.20 7.92 -1.50
N LEU A 181 6.23 8.23 -2.29
CA LEU A 181 7.59 8.47 -1.79
C LEU A 181 7.62 9.69 -0.85
N VAL A 182 7.03 10.81 -1.27
CA VAL A 182 6.95 12.03 -0.44
C VAL A 182 6.20 11.73 0.85
N TYR A 183 5.03 11.08 0.75
CA TYR A 183 4.24 10.67 1.92
C TYR A 183 5.04 9.78 2.88
N ALA A 184 5.75 8.76 2.37
CA ALA A 184 6.53 7.84 3.19
C ALA A 184 7.70 8.54 3.91
N ILE A 185 8.37 9.49 3.25
CA ILE A 185 9.42 10.32 3.87
C ILE A 185 8.82 11.17 4.99
N THR A 186 7.71 11.86 4.73
CA THR A 186 7.02 12.68 5.74
C THR A 186 6.63 11.86 6.96
N MET A 187 5.99 10.70 6.76
CA MET A 187 5.61 9.80 7.86
C MET A 187 6.83 9.28 8.62
N SER A 188 7.93 8.96 7.92
CA SER A 188 9.17 8.52 8.57
C SER A 188 9.76 9.61 9.48
N VAL A 189 9.75 10.86 9.05
CA VAL A 189 10.22 12.01 9.85
C VAL A 189 9.32 12.22 11.08
N ILE A 190 7.99 12.16 10.91
CA ILE A 190 7.04 12.29 12.02
C ILE A 190 7.27 11.17 13.05
N PHE A 191 7.36 9.91 12.62
CA PHE A 191 7.60 8.80 13.53
C PHE A 191 8.96 8.88 14.23
N LEU A 192 10.01 9.38 13.55
CA LEU A 192 11.29 9.64 14.19
C LEU A 192 11.17 10.67 15.31
N TYR A 193 10.49 11.79 15.04
CA TYR A 193 10.27 12.84 16.02
C TYR A 193 9.46 12.35 17.23
N LEU A 194 8.37 11.61 17.00
CA LEU A 194 7.59 11.00 18.07
C LEU A 194 8.42 9.98 18.87
N SER A 195 9.24 9.16 18.20
CA SER A 195 10.10 8.18 18.87
C SER A 195 11.16 8.81 19.79
N THR A 196 11.59 10.04 19.50
CA THR A 196 12.52 10.78 20.37
C THR A 196 11.82 11.32 21.61
N ILE A 197 10.56 11.75 21.50
CA ILE A 197 9.76 12.25 22.63
C ILE A 197 9.37 11.10 23.57
N MET A 198 8.98 9.94 23.04
CA MET A 198 8.55 8.80 23.87
C MET A 198 9.70 8.12 24.65
N LYS A 199 10.96 8.44 24.34
CA LYS A 199 12.14 7.93 25.04
C LYS A 199 12.65 8.84 26.16
N SER A 200 12.14 10.07 26.27
CA SER A 200 12.41 11.00 27.38
C SER A 200 11.35 10.86 28.44
#